data_AF-A0ABD5S5J3-F1
#
_entry.id   AF-A0ABD5S5J3-F1
#
_cell.length_a   1.000
_cell.length_b   1.000
_cell.length_c   1.000
_cell.angle_alpha   90.00
_cell.angle_beta   90.00
_cell.angle_gamma   90.00
#
_symmetry.space_group_name_H-M   'P 1'
#
loop_
_entity.id
_entity.type
_entity.pdbx_description
1 polymer ?
#
loop_
_entity_poly.entity_id
_entity_poly.type
_entity_poly.pdbx_seq_one_letter_code
_entity_poly.pdbx_strand_id
1 'polypeptide(L)'
;DVVVEEGAVVEPGVVIEGPALVKSGATVGPNAYVRGATLLEEGVHVGNGVEIKNSVVMRDSAVPHLTYVGDSVLGRGVNLGAGTQVSNLRHDGEDVAIDVKGELTSTGRRKFGVVLGHGAKTGVNTSFNPGVVLSCDAFTYPGEVVTDDR
;
A
#
# COMPACT_ATOMS: atom_id res chain seq x y z
N ASP A 1 17.48 -4.64 -9.16
CA ASP A 1 17.85 -5.72 -8.21
C ASP A 1 16.73 -6.00 -7.23
N VAL A 2 16.59 -7.26 -6.82
CA VAL A 2 15.72 -7.65 -5.71
C VAL A 2 16.62 -8.02 -4.55
N VAL A 3 16.46 -7.32 -3.43
CA VAL A 3 17.21 -7.57 -2.20
C VAL A 3 16.24 -8.13 -1.18
N VAL A 4 16.56 -9.31 -0.66
CA VAL A 4 15.83 -9.97 0.43
C VAL A 4 16.82 -10.14 1.57
N GLU A 5 16.57 -9.45 2.68
CA GLU A 5 17.45 -9.49 3.86
C GLU A 5 17.29 -10.82 4.63
N GLU A 6 18.31 -11.17 5.41
CA GLU A 6 18.27 -12.34 6.29
C GLU A 6 17.08 -12.27 7.26
N GLY A 7 16.39 -13.40 7.42
CA GLY A 7 15.19 -13.50 8.26
C GLY A 7 13.89 -13.06 7.58
N ALA A 8 13.93 -12.55 6.34
CA ALA A 8 12.72 -12.40 5.53
C ALA A 8 12.29 -13.74 4.92
N VAL A 9 10.98 -13.93 4.74
CA VAL A 9 10.38 -15.13 4.17
C VAL A 9 9.65 -14.79 2.88
N VAL A 10 9.98 -15.53 1.81
CA VAL A 10 9.27 -15.49 0.54
C VAL A 10 8.66 -16.86 0.29
N GLU A 11 7.33 -16.92 0.28
CA GLU A 11 6.57 -18.15 0.18
C GLU A 11 6.36 -18.60 -1.28
N PRO A 12 5.92 -19.85 -1.53
CA PRO A 12 5.69 -20.35 -2.88
C PRO A 12 4.71 -19.50 -3.70
N GLY A 13 4.99 -19.41 -5.00
CA GLY A 13 4.15 -18.69 -5.97
C GLY A 13 4.33 -17.18 -5.96
N VAL A 14 5.16 -16.61 -5.08
CA VAL A 14 5.47 -15.18 -5.09
C VAL A 14 6.30 -14.81 -6.32
N VAL A 15 5.93 -13.70 -6.95
CA VAL A 15 6.72 -13.07 -8.02
C VAL A 15 7.19 -11.69 -7.53
N ILE A 16 8.51 -11.42 -7.62
CA ILE A 16 9.08 -10.12 -7.29
C ILE A 16 9.86 -9.57 -8.49
N GLU A 17 9.40 -8.45 -9.03
CA GLU A 17 10.06 -7.70 -10.09
C GLU A 17 10.75 -6.45 -9.51
N GLY A 18 12.08 -6.41 -9.60
CA GLY A 18 12.85 -5.31 -9.02
C GLY A 18 12.70 -3.96 -9.75
N PRO A 19 13.18 -2.86 -9.14
CA PRO A 19 13.96 -2.84 -7.90
C PRO A 19 13.09 -3.01 -6.64
N ALA A 20 13.41 -3.97 -5.78
CA ALA A 20 12.64 -4.21 -4.56
C ALA A 20 13.56 -4.51 -3.37
N LEU A 21 13.19 -4.03 -2.18
CA LEU A 21 13.84 -4.35 -0.92
C LEU A 21 12.82 -4.96 0.04
N VAL A 22 13.07 -6.20 0.44
CA VAL A 22 12.31 -6.93 1.45
C VAL A 22 13.20 -7.07 2.68
N LYS A 23 12.89 -6.33 3.73
CA LYS A 23 13.70 -6.27 4.95
C LYS A 23 13.48 -7.48 5.86
N SER A 24 14.41 -7.67 6.81
CA SER A 24 14.38 -8.77 7.76
C SER A 24 13.03 -8.91 8.48
N GLY A 25 12.60 -10.15 8.73
CA GLY A 25 11.34 -10.45 9.40
C GLY A 25 10.07 -10.18 8.59
N ALA A 26 10.15 -9.61 7.38
CA ALA A 26 9.01 -9.49 6.49
C ALA A 26 8.63 -10.87 5.91
N THR A 27 7.33 -11.11 5.72
CA THR A 27 6.81 -12.33 5.08
C THR A 27 6.00 -11.93 3.85
N VAL A 28 6.33 -12.52 2.70
CA VAL A 28 5.65 -12.28 1.43
C VAL A 28 5.09 -13.60 0.90
N GLY A 29 3.79 -13.67 0.67
CA GLY A 29 3.09 -14.75 0.00
C GLY A 29 2.05 -15.50 0.84
N PRO A 30 1.55 -16.64 0.33
CA PRO A 30 1.91 -17.24 -0.97
C PRO A 30 1.29 -16.44 -2.13
N ASN A 31 1.70 -16.68 -3.38
CA ASN A 31 1.07 -16.09 -4.58
C ASN A 31 0.89 -14.55 -4.55
N ALA A 32 1.80 -13.83 -3.89
CA ALA A 32 1.83 -12.37 -3.93
C ALA A 32 2.63 -11.88 -5.15
N TYR A 33 2.32 -10.67 -5.63
CA TYR A 33 3.04 -10.03 -6.71
C TYR A 33 3.60 -8.68 -6.27
N VAL A 34 4.92 -8.57 -6.20
CA VAL A 34 5.61 -7.33 -5.81
C VAL A 34 6.37 -6.80 -7.02
N ARG A 35 6.18 -5.53 -7.37
CA ARG A 35 6.83 -4.96 -8.56
C ARG A 35 7.13 -3.46 -8.46
N GLY A 36 7.95 -2.95 -9.37
CA GLY A 36 8.39 -1.55 -9.35
C GLY A 36 9.24 -1.23 -8.12
N ALA A 37 9.57 0.04 -7.91
CA ALA A 37 10.39 0.46 -6.77
C ALA A 37 9.65 0.29 -5.43
N THR A 38 9.74 -0.90 -4.84
CA THR A 38 8.96 -1.27 -3.65
C THR A 38 9.87 -1.56 -2.46
N LEU A 39 9.51 -0.97 -1.31
CA LEU A 39 10.12 -1.23 -0.02
C LEU A 39 9.11 -1.91 0.89
N LEU A 40 9.44 -3.09 1.39
CA LEU A 40 8.76 -3.77 2.48
C LEU A 40 9.70 -3.73 3.69
N GLU A 41 9.36 -2.93 4.70
CA GLU A 41 10.17 -2.82 5.91
C GLU A 41 10.07 -4.05 6.83
N GLU A 42 10.79 -4.00 7.95
CA GLU A 42 10.86 -5.07 8.94
C GLU A 42 9.46 -5.50 9.42
N GLY A 43 9.23 -6.80 9.54
CA GLY A 43 7.97 -7.34 10.05
C GLY A 43 6.74 -7.14 9.15
N VAL A 44 6.90 -6.59 7.94
CA VAL A 44 5.78 -6.43 7.01
C VAL A 44 5.21 -7.78 6.58
N HIS A 45 3.89 -7.90 6.60
CA HIS A 45 3.19 -9.09 6.11
C HIS A 45 2.43 -8.78 4.82
N VAL A 46 2.83 -9.43 3.72
CA VAL A 46 2.13 -9.42 2.43
C VAL A 46 1.59 -10.82 2.20
N GLY A 47 0.27 -10.99 2.16
CA GLY A 47 -0.34 -12.30 2.06
C GLY A 47 -0.87 -12.67 0.67
N ASN A 48 -1.76 -13.67 0.62
CA ASN A 48 -2.21 -14.27 -0.63
C ASN A 48 -3.04 -13.37 -1.53
N GLY A 49 -2.72 -13.38 -2.83
CA GLY A 49 -3.42 -12.62 -3.87
C GLY A 49 -3.26 -11.12 -3.72
N VAL A 50 -2.17 -10.68 -3.07
CA VAL A 50 -1.85 -9.26 -2.89
C VAL A 50 -0.87 -8.81 -3.97
N GLU A 51 -1.15 -7.67 -4.58
CA GLU A 51 -0.21 -6.99 -5.48
C GLU A 51 0.26 -5.67 -4.85
N ILE A 52 1.58 -5.48 -4.76
CA ILE A 52 2.20 -4.23 -4.31
C ILE A 52 3.09 -3.68 -5.42
N LYS A 53 2.84 -2.45 -5.82
CA LYS A 53 3.53 -1.78 -6.93
C LYS A 53 4.08 -0.43 -6.50
N ASN A 54 5.37 -0.20 -6.68
CA ASN A 54 6.01 1.12 -6.52
C ASN A 54 5.63 1.82 -5.20
N SER A 55 5.68 1.10 -4.07
CA SER A 55 5.13 1.58 -2.80
C SER A 55 6.09 1.37 -1.64
N VAL A 56 5.92 2.18 -0.58
CA VAL A 56 6.62 2.01 0.70
C VAL A 56 5.63 1.45 1.71
N VAL A 57 5.94 0.27 2.25
CA VAL A 57 5.18 -0.36 3.33
C VAL A 57 6.08 -0.40 4.56
N MET A 58 5.77 0.45 5.54
CA MET A 58 6.59 0.61 6.73
C MET A 58 6.38 -0.53 7.73
N ARG A 59 7.28 -0.59 8.70
CA ARG A 59 7.40 -1.66 9.70
C ARG A 59 6.08 -2.10 10.33
N ASP A 60 5.97 -3.42 10.53
CA ASP A 60 4.85 -4.11 11.20
C ASP A 60 3.48 -3.90 10.54
N SER A 61 3.45 -3.46 9.29
CA SER A 61 2.21 -3.29 8.52
C SER A 61 1.81 -4.59 7.81
N ALA A 62 0.50 -4.80 7.68
CA ALA A 62 -0.08 -6.00 7.09
C ALA A 62 -1.01 -5.67 5.92
N VAL A 63 -0.75 -6.34 4.79
CA VAL A 63 -1.61 -6.40 3.61
C VAL A 63 -1.86 -7.88 3.33
N PRO A 64 -2.84 -8.51 4.01
CA PRO A 64 -2.90 -9.96 4.09
C PRO A 64 -3.63 -10.62 2.92
N HIS A 65 -4.64 -9.98 2.32
CA HIS A 65 -5.54 -10.69 1.40
C HIS A 65 -6.08 -9.81 0.27
N LEU A 66 -5.98 -10.30 -0.97
CA LEU A 66 -6.77 -9.85 -2.13
C LEU A 66 -6.76 -8.32 -2.36
N THR A 67 -5.62 -7.69 -2.13
CA THR A 67 -5.47 -6.23 -2.13
C THR A 67 -4.51 -5.80 -3.23
N TYR A 68 -4.83 -4.71 -3.94
CA TYR A 68 -3.87 -3.99 -4.77
C TYR A 68 -3.45 -2.68 -4.11
N VAL A 69 -2.15 -2.47 -3.95
CA VAL A 69 -1.51 -1.25 -3.43
C VAL A 69 -0.51 -0.72 -4.44
N GLY A 70 -0.82 0.41 -5.09
CA GLY A 70 0.03 1.01 -6.11
C GLY A 70 0.42 2.44 -5.79
N ASP A 71 1.69 2.82 -6.01
CA ASP A 71 2.19 4.20 -5.87
C ASP A 71 1.84 4.86 -4.52
N SER A 72 1.94 4.11 -3.42
CA SER A 72 1.41 4.49 -2.11
C SER A 72 2.46 4.50 -1.01
N VAL A 73 2.13 5.15 0.11
CA VAL A 73 2.91 5.13 1.35
C VAL A 73 2.02 4.64 2.48
N LEU A 74 2.39 3.51 3.07
CA LEU A 74 1.71 2.92 4.21
C LEU A 74 2.60 3.08 5.44
N GLY A 75 2.12 3.85 6.42
CA GLY A 75 2.79 4.05 7.69
C GLY A 75 2.95 2.76 8.48
N ARG A 76 3.72 2.83 9.57
CA ARG A 76 3.95 1.71 10.51
C ARG A 76 2.66 1.18 11.11
N GLY A 77 2.55 -0.14 11.27
CA GLY A 77 1.40 -0.79 11.93
C GLY A 77 0.06 -0.63 11.20
N VAL A 78 0.08 -0.32 9.90
CA VAL A 78 -1.13 -0.26 9.07
C VAL A 78 -1.68 -1.67 8.86
N ASN A 79 -3.00 -1.83 8.87
CA ASN A 79 -3.63 -3.11 8.58
C ASN A 79 -4.74 -2.95 7.52
N LEU A 80 -4.56 -3.56 6.36
CA LEU A 80 -5.57 -3.52 5.30
C LEU A 80 -6.52 -4.73 5.41
N GLY A 81 -7.80 -4.45 5.59
CA GLY A 81 -8.84 -5.47 5.50
C GLY A 81 -8.86 -6.14 4.12
N ALA A 82 -9.20 -7.42 4.09
CA ALA A 82 -9.26 -8.22 2.86
C ALA A 82 -10.07 -7.51 1.76
N GLY A 83 -9.56 -7.51 0.53
CA GLY A 83 -10.25 -6.87 -0.60
C GLY A 83 -10.16 -5.35 -0.62
N THR A 84 -9.34 -4.73 0.23
CA THR A 84 -9.07 -3.28 0.12
C THR A 84 -8.47 -2.98 -1.25
N GLN A 85 -8.91 -1.91 -1.91
CA GLN A 85 -8.41 -1.53 -3.24
C GLN A 85 -7.96 -0.08 -3.24
N VAL A 86 -6.73 0.15 -3.73
CA VAL A 86 -6.18 1.48 -3.94
C VAL A 86 -6.23 1.84 -5.42
N SER A 87 -7.06 2.81 -5.79
CA SER A 87 -6.93 3.45 -7.09
C SER A 87 -5.72 4.37 -7.10
N ASN A 88 -4.91 4.31 -8.15
CA ASN A 88 -3.73 5.15 -8.31
C ASN A 88 -3.74 5.96 -9.60
N LEU A 89 -4.86 6.02 -10.32
CA LEU A 89 -4.98 6.72 -11.59
C LEU A 89 -6.35 7.39 -11.67
N ARG A 90 -6.36 8.68 -11.97
CA ARG A 90 -7.59 9.41 -12.25
C ARG A 90 -8.11 9.09 -13.64
N HIS A 91 -9.43 9.12 -13.82
CA HIS A 91 -10.07 8.85 -15.11
C HIS A 91 -9.84 9.94 -16.16
N ASP A 92 -9.64 11.19 -15.73
CA ASP A 92 -9.29 12.31 -16.61
C ASP A 92 -7.84 12.25 -17.12
N GLY A 93 -7.01 11.41 -16.51
CA GLY A 93 -5.60 11.24 -16.88
C GLY A 93 -4.67 12.35 -16.39
N GLU A 94 -5.21 13.32 -15.65
CA GLU A 94 -4.45 14.41 -15.01
C GLU A 94 -3.60 13.89 -13.85
N ASP A 95 -2.66 14.72 -13.40
CA ASP A 95 -1.88 14.42 -12.22
C ASP A 95 -2.79 14.31 -10.98
N VAL A 96 -2.45 13.36 -10.10
CA VAL A 96 -3.12 13.24 -8.81
C VAL A 96 -2.71 14.43 -7.94
N ALA A 97 -3.68 15.05 -7.27
CA ALA A 97 -3.47 16.11 -6.30
C ALA A 97 -3.87 15.63 -4.90
N ILE A 98 -3.18 16.15 -3.88
CA ILE A 98 -3.41 15.84 -2.47
C ILE A 98 -3.51 17.13 -1.66
N ASP A 99 -4.20 17.13 -0.52
CA ASP A 99 -4.18 18.28 0.39
C ASP A 99 -2.82 18.36 1.11
N VAL A 100 -2.17 19.51 1.01
CA VAL A 100 -0.97 19.83 1.77
C VAL A 100 -1.24 21.10 2.56
N LYS A 101 -1.59 20.95 3.84
CA LYS A 101 -1.84 22.06 4.78
C LYS A 101 -3.03 22.95 4.36
N GLY A 102 -4.10 22.34 3.86
CA GLY A 102 -5.32 23.01 3.40
C GLY A 102 -5.26 23.48 1.95
N GLU A 103 -4.17 23.18 1.23
CA GLU A 103 -3.99 23.53 -0.17
C GLU A 103 -3.90 22.29 -1.05
N LEU A 104 -4.87 22.15 -1.96
CA LEU A 104 -4.86 21.07 -2.95
C LEU A 104 -3.67 21.26 -3.90
N THR A 105 -2.70 20.35 -3.81
CA THR A 105 -1.40 20.45 -4.47
C THR A 105 -1.20 19.26 -5.40
N SER A 106 -0.85 19.53 -6.67
CA SER A 106 -0.47 18.47 -7.61
C SER A 106 0.77 17.72 -7.11
N THR A 107 0.74 16.40 -7.18
CA THR A 107 1.90 15.54 -6.90
C THR A 107 2.93 15.56 -8.03
N GLY A 108 2.57 16.13 -9.20
CA GLY A 108 3.36 16.02 -10.44
C GLY A 108 3.37 14.60 -11.02
N ARG A 109 2.43 13.74 -10.58
CA ARG A 109 2.37 12.34 -10.96
C ARG A 109 0.99 11.99 -11.50
N ARG A 110 0.98 11.50 -12.74
CA ARG A 110 -0.18 10.80 -13.32
C ARG A 110 -0.64 9.59 -12.49
N LYS A 111 0.29 8.94 -11.77
CA LYS A 111 -0.04 7.83 -10.86
C LYS A 111 0.46 8.07 -9.44
N PHE A 112 -0.50 8.08 -8.51
CA PHE A 112 -0.28 8.19 -7.07
C PHE A 112 -1.48 7.56 -6.36
N GLY A 113 -1.22 6.66 -5.43
CA GLY A 113 -2.24 5.97 -4.65
C GLY A 113 -2.58 6.74 -3.39
N VAL A 114 -2.38 6.14 -2.23
CA VAL A 114 -2.76 6.71 -0.92
C VAL A 114 -1.56 7.00 -0.04
N VAL A 115 -1.77 7.84 0.97
CA VAL A 115 -0.88 7.98 2.13
C VAL A 115 -1.65 7.56 3.37
N LEU A 116 -1.28 6.45 3.98
CA LEU A 116 -1.92 5.96 5.20
C LEU A 116 -1.03 6.22 6.40
N GLY A 117 -1.55 6.94 7.38
CA GLY A 117 -0.87 7.25 8.64
C GLY A 117 -0.57 6.00 9.47
N HIS A 118 0.29 6.18 10.48
CA HIS A 118 0.65 5.10 11.40
C HIS A 118 -0.60 4.52 12.08
N GLY A 119 -0.67 3.20 12.19
CA GLY A 119 -1.77 2.52 12.87
C GLY A 119 -3.11 2.54 12.13
N ALA A 120 -3.19 3.11 10.92
CA ALA A 120 -4.43 3.17 10.16
C ALA A 120 -4.94 1.76 9.79
N LYS A 121 -6.25 1.56 9.82
CA LYS A 121 -6.88 0.24 9.59
C LYS A 121 -8.04 0.33 8.62
N THR A 122 -8.16 -0.61 7.70
CA THR A 122 -9.31 -0.63 6.80
C THR A 122 -10.25 -1.78 7.08
N GLY A 123 -11.54 -1.52 6.93
CA GLY A 123 -12.54 -2.59 6.82
C GLY A 123 -12.33 -3.41 5.54
N VAL A 124 -12.85 -4.64 5.53
CA VAL A 124 -12.86 -5.47 4.31
C VAL A 124 -13.56 -4.73 3.17
N ASN A 125 -13.08 -4.90 1.94
CA ASN A 125 -13.62 -4.28 0.73
C ASN A 125 -13.67 -2.73 0.76
N THR A 126 -12.76 -2.08 1.50
CA THR A 126 -12.58 -0.62 1.41
C THR A 126 -12.02 -0.24 0.04
N SER A 127 -12.55 0.81 -0.60
CA SER A 127 -12.03 1.34 -1.87
C SER A 127 -11.56 2.77 -1.70
N PHE A 128 -10.33 3.08 -2.13
CA PHE A 128 -9.77 4.43 -2.07
C PHE A 128 -9.70 5.10 -3.44
N ASN A 129 -10.05 6.38 -3.48
CA ASN A 129 -9.67 7.25 -4.58
C ASN A 129 -8.15 7.53 -4.59
N PRO A 130 -7.59 7.88 -5.76
CA PRO A 130 -6.21 8.36 -5.86
C PRO A 130 -6.04 9.64 -5.04
N GLY A 131 -4.96 9.72 -4.27
CA GLY A 131 -4.57 10.91 -3.51
C GLY A 131 -5.10 10.99 -2.08
N VAL A 132 -5.95 10.06 -1.66
CA VAL A 132 -6.51 10.08 -0.29
C VAL A 132 -5.41 9.89 0.76
N VAL A 133 -5.48 10.70 1.81
CA VAL A 133 -4.64 10.64 3.00
C VAL A 133 -5.49 10.23 4.21
N LEU A 134 -5.07 9.17 4.91
CA LEU A 134 -5.62 8.82 6.23
C LEU A 134 -4.64 9.24 7.32
N SER A 135 -5.17 9.86 8.37
CA SER A 135 -4.45 10.23 9.59
C SER A 135 -4.00 9.01 10.37
N CYS A 136 -3.13 9.23 11.36
CA CYS A 136 -2.72 8.16 12.27
C CYS A 136 -3.93 7.61 13.04
N ASP A 137 -3.97 6.29 13.19
CA ASP A 137 -5.02 5.52 13.86
C ASP A 137 -6.44 5.66 13.25
N ALA A 138 -6.56 6.34 12.10
CA ALA A 138 -7.80 6.43 11.36
C ALA A 138 -8.25 5.05 10.87
N PHE A 139 -9.56 4.88 10.69
CA PHE A 139 -10.10 3.64 10.18
C PHE A 139 -11.26 3.84 9.21
N THR A 140 -11.51 2.83 8.40
CA THR A 140 -12.66 2.74 7.51
C THR A 140 -13.59 1.62 7.96
N TYR A 141 -14.86 1.73 7.58
CA TYR A 141 -15.82 0.65 7.79
C TYR A 141 -15.79 -0.36 6.64
N PRO A 142 -16.28 -1.59 6.85
CA PRO A 142 -16.43 -2.57 5.77
C PRO A 142 -17.22 -2.03 4.58
N GLY A 143 -16.68 -2.20 3.37
CA GLY A 143 -17.31 -1.81 2.10
C GLY A 143 -17.29 -0.31 1.81
N GLU A 144 -16.57 0.48 2.60
CA GLU A 144 -16.56 1.93 2.46
C GLU A 144 -15.79 2.39 1.21
N VAL A 145 -16.34 3.39 0.52
CA VAL A 145 -15.65 4.12 -0.55
C VAL A 145 -15.13 5.43 0.04
N VAL A 146 -13.81 5.57 0.08
CA VAL A 146 -13.13 6.73 0.67
C VAL A 146 -12.64 7.63 -0.46
N THR A 147 -13.26 8.80 -0.55
CA THR A 147 -13.00 9.80 -1.59
C THR A 147 -12.20 11.00 -1.11
N ASP A 148 -12.12 11.18 0.21
CA ASP A 148 -11.59 12.37 0.88
C ASP A 148 -10.76 11.98 2.10
N ASP A 149 -9.86 12.88 2.50
CA ASP A 149 -8.93 12.71 3.62
C ASP A 149 -9.67 12.59 4.96
N ARG A 150 -9.04 11.90 5.93
CA ARG A 150 -9.61 11.68 7.28
C ARG A 150 -8.56 11.62 8.37
#